data_AF-H7EJX0-F1
#
_entry.id   AF-H7EJX0-F1
#
_cell.length_a   1.000
_cell.length_b   1.000
_cell.length_c   1.000
_cell.angle_alpha   90.00
_cell.angle_beta   90.00
_cell.angle_gamma   90.00
#
_symmetry.space_group_name_H-M   'P 1'
#
loop_
_entity.id
_entity.type
_entity.pdbx_description
1 polymer ?
#
loop_
_entity_poly.entity_id
_entity_poly.type
_entity_poly.pdbx_seq_one_letter_code
_entity_poly.pdbx_strand_id
1 'polypeptide(L)' 'MTQTFADWTAYDDWLIKNYNEFAVFELNENDDHTVTAQYREKNLDAEKSGEKKKEDK' A
#
# COMPACT_ATOMS: atom_id res chain seq x y z
N MET A 1 -2.17 6.64 6.66
CA MET A 1 -3.65 6.68 6.65
C MET A 1 -4.17 5.33 7.13
N THR A 2 -4.99 5.29 8.17
CA THR A 2 -5.48 4.02 8.74
C THR A 2 -6.91 3.78 8.25
N GLN A 3 -7.20 2.56 7.82
CA GLN A 3 -8.51 2.15 7.36
C GLN A 3 -8.87 0.79 7.95
N THR A 4 -10.14 0.59 8.28
CA THR A 4 -10.64 -0.65 8.87
C THR A 4 -11.70 -1.23 7.95
N PHE A 5 -11.58 -2.54 7.68
CA PHE A 5 -12.44 -3.32 6.82
C PHE A 5 -13.20 -4.34 7.66
N ALA A 6 -14.41 -4.65 7.21
CA ALA A 6 -15.27 -5.63 7.89
C ALA A 6 -14.66 -7.04 7.86
N ASP A 7 -13.90 -7.37 6.82
CA ASP A 7 -13.32 -8.68 6.57
C ASP A 7 -12.19 -8.62 5.53
N TRP A 8 -11.50 -9.74 5.34
CA TRP A 8 -10.40 -9.88 4.38
C TRP A 8 -10.82 -9.66 2.92
N THR A 9 -12.06 -9.97 2.55
CA THR A 9 -12.55 -9.81 1.17
C THR A 9 -12.76 -8.33 0.87
N ALA A 10 -13.33 -7.59 1.83
CA ALA A 10 -13.47 -6.14 1.73
C ALA A 10 -12.10 -5.43 1.66
N TYR A 11 -11.12 -5.92 2.42
CA TYR A 11 -9.73 -5.43 2.34
C TYR A 11 -9.09 -5.73 0.97
N ASP A 12 -9.24 -6.96 0.47
CA ASP A 12 -8.64 -7.38 -0.81
C ASP A 12 -9.21 -6.59 -2.00
N ASP A 13 -10.53 -6.44 -2.08
CA ASP A 13 -11.20 -5.66 -3.12
C ASP A 13 -10.76 -4.18 -3.09
N TRP A 14 -10.62 -3.61 -1.89
CA TRP A 14 -10.12 -2.25 -1.74
C TRP A 14 -8.65 -2.13 -2.16
N LEU A 15 -7.80 -3.08 -1.74
CA LEU A 15 -6.37 -3.05 -2.02
C LEU A 15 -6.12 -3.12 -3.52
N ILE A 16 -6.83 -3.97 -4.27
CA ILE A 16 -6.68 -4.09 -5.73
C ILE A 16 -6.98 -2.75 -6.42
N LYS A 17 -8.06 -2.07 -6.01
CA LYS A 17 -8.46 -0.77 -6.58
C LYS A 17 -7.48 0.35 -6.27
N ASN A 18 -6.84 0.28 -5.10
CA ASN A 18 -5.99 1.34 -4.55
C ASN A 18 -4.49 0.98 -4.61
N TYR A 19 -4.13 -0.16 -5.23
CA TYR A 19 -2.78 -0.72 -5.21
C TYR A 19 -1.73 0.20 -5.82
N ASN A 20 -2.12 0.99 -6.82
CA ASN A 20 -1.22 1.94 -7.48
C ASN A 20 -0.86 3.10 -6.55
N GLU A 21 -1.80 3.61 -5.79
CA GLU A 21 -1.62 4.83 -4.99
C GLU A 21 -1.12 4.53 -3.56
N PHE A 22 -1.47 3.37 -3.02
CA PHE A 22 -1.19 3.04 -1.62
C PHE A 22 -0.33 1.76 -1.49
N ALA A 23 0.58 1.80 -0.52
CA ALA A 23 1.30 0.63 -0.03
C ALA A 23 0.82 0.30 1.38
N VAL A 24 0.58 -0.98 1.63
CA VAL A 24 0.32 -1.50 2.97
C VAL A 24 1.61 -1.39 3.78
N PHE A 25 1.54 -0.67 4.91
CA PHE A 25 2.64 -0.54 5.86
C PHE A 25 2.48 -1.52 7.01
N GLU A 26 1.26 -1.61 7.56
CA GLU A 26 0.93 -2.53 8.65
C GLU A 26 -0.47 -3.09 8.43
N LEU A 27 -0.67 -4.35 8.78
CA LEU A 27 -1.94 -5.04 8.66
C LEU A 27 -2.19 -5.86 9.93
N ASN A 28 -3.31 -5.63 10.59
CA ASN A 28 -3.71 -6.34 11.81
C ASN A 28 -5.13 -6.88 11.66
N GLU A 29 -5.35 -8.12 12.07
CA GLU A 29 -6.68 -8.69 12.27
C GLU A 29 -7.09 -8.52 13.74
N ASN A 30 -8.31 -8.07 13.98
CA ASN A 30 -8.88 -7.93 15.33
C ASN A 30 -9.71 -9.17 15.68
N ASP A 31 -9.93 -9.41 16.97
CA ASP A 31 -10.79 -10.50 17.48
C ASP A 31 -12.24 -10.47 16.92
N ASP A 32 -12.69 -9.32 16.42
CA ASP A 32 -14.01 -9.13 15.78
C ASP A 32 -13.99 -9.49 14.27
N HIS A 33 -12.96 -10.18 13.77
CA HIS A 33 -12.74 -10.50 12.35
C HIS A 33 -12.56 -9.30 11.41
N THR A 34 -12.47 -8.10 11.96
CA THR A 34 -12.20 -6.88 11.21
C THR A 34 -10.71 -6.74 10.91
N VAL A 35 -10.39 -6.22 9.73
CA VAL A 35 -9.01 -6.03 9.27
C VAL A 35 -8.67 -4.55 9.33
N THR A 36 -7.68 -4.17 10.15
CA THR A 36 -7.16 -2.81 10.21
C THR A 36 -5.85 -2.72 9.43
N ALA A 37 -5.83 -1.88 8.39
CA ALA A 37 -4.68 -1.64 7.56
C ALA A 37 -4.19 -0.20 7.73
N GLN A 38 -2.89 -0.05 7.96
CA GLN A 38 -2.19 1.22 7.87
C GLN A 38 -1.52 1.33 6.51
N TYR A 39 -1.87 2.38 5.78
CA TYR A 39 -1.33 2.67 4.45
C TYR A 39 -0.39 3.86 4.48
N ARG A 40 0.60 3.79 3.60
CA ARG A 40 1.44 4.92 3.20
C ARG A 40 1.23 5.21 1.73
N GLU A 41 1.27 6.49 1.36
CA GLU A 41 1.28 6.90 -0.04
C GLU A 41 2.51 6.30 -0.72
N LYS A 42 2.30 5.60 -1.83
CA LYS A 42 3.39 5.24 -2.74
C LYS A 42 3.77 6.54 -3.44
N ASN A 43 4.92 7.10 -3.08
CA ASN A 43 5.56 8.11 -3.93
C ASN A 43 5.99 7.40 -5.22
N LEU A 44 5.05 7.29 -6.17
CA LEU A 44 5.31 6.83 -7.54
C LEU A 44 6.15 7.85 -8.33
N ASP A 45 6.46 9.01 -7.77
CA ASP A 45 7.34 10.03 -8.34
C ASP A 45 8.83 9.60 -8.46
N ALA A 46 9.19 8.39 -8.03
CA ALA A 46 10.50 7.81 -8.35
C ALA A 46 10.63 7.31 -9.80
N GLU A 47 9.53 7.18 -10.56
CA GLU A 47 9.58 6.74 -11.98
C GLU A 47 9.40 7.87 -13.01
N LYS A 48 9.38 9.14 -12.59
CA LYS A 48 9.39 10.30 -13.51
C LYS A 48 10.47 11.35 -13.25
N SER A 49 11.60 10.96 -12.64
CA SER A 49 12.83 11.74 -12.71
C SER A 49 14.06 10.85 -12.74
N GLY A 50 14.79 10.84 -13.86
CA GLY A 50 16.23 10.61 -13.82
C GLY A 50 16.80 9.50 -14.69
N GLU A 51 16.73 9.68 -16.01
CA GLU A 51 17.83 9.27 -16.87
C GLU A 51 19.15 9.96 -16.38
N LYS A 52 20.27 9.19 -16.33
CA LYS A 52 21.69 9.50 -15.94
C LYS A 52 22.06 9.18 -14.48
N LYS A 53 23.16 8.48 -14.15
CA LYS A 53 24.46 8.23 -14.84
C LYS A 53 25.26 7.14 -14.08
N LYS A 54 25.97 6.27 -14.83
CA LYS A 54 27.28 5.55 -14.64
C LYS A 54 27.83 5.22 -13.23
N GLU A 55 28.39 4.01 -13.07
CA GLU A 55 29.83 3.69 -12.81
C GLU A 55 29.98 2.14 -12.66
N ASP A 56 30.55 1.41 -13.62
CA ASP A 56 31.97 1.01 -13.76
C ASP A 56 32.60 0.44 -12.47
N LYS A 57 32.81 -0.88 -12.44
CA LYS A 57 33.95 -1.50 -11.76
C LYS A 57 34.26 -2.88 -12.34
#